data_AF-A0A970I636-F1
#
_entry.id   AF-A0A970I636-F1
#
_cell.length_a   1.000
_cell.length_b   1.000
_cell.length_c   1.000
_cell.angle_alpha   90.00
_cell.angle_beta   90.00
_cell.angle_gamma   90.00
#
_symmetry.space_group_name_H-M   'P 1'
#
loop_
_entity.id
_entity.type
_entity.pdbx_description
1 polymer ?
#
loop_
_entity_poly.entity_id
_entity_poly.type
_entity_poly.pdbx_seq_one_letter_code
_entity_poly.pdbx_strand_id
1 'polypeptide(L)'
;MRIVEKPAETRSCRIAMIVVPDKSGQTDIIGKMTDRLSRTAPDAGIILIVPAPRMDEIRKVIKFNIDAYIAKNSNAILRIHNEVKKLVSEHNINVFRKRRNLSLYVLAGYIVLTALSVLIAYFRFPGYF
;
A
#
# COMPACT_ATOMS: atom_id res chain seq x y z
N MET A 1 -26.89 -7.67 -0.72
CA MET A 1 -25.51 -7.35 -1.16
C MET A 1 -25.32 -5.86 -1.04
N ARG A 2 -24.67 -5.36 0.02
CA ARG A 2 -24.42 -3.91 0.16
C ARG A 2 -23.11 -3.58 -0.55
N ILE A 3 -23.26 -2.91 -1.68
CA ILE A 3 -22.18 -2.25 -2.42
C ILE A 3 -21.77 -1.07 -1.55
N VAL A 4 -20.53 -1.06 -1.04
CA VAL A 4 -20.00 0.09 -0.30
C VAL A 4 -19.57 1.12 -1.34
N GLU A 5 -20.52 1.95 -1.74
CA GLU A 5 -20.27 3.21 -2.40
C GLU A 5 -19.83 4.25 -1.36
N LYS A 6 -18.55 4.62 -1.41
CA LYS A 6 -18.08 6.00 -1.21
C LYS A 6 -16.58 6.05 -1.52
N PRO A 7 -16.15 6.76 -2.58
CA PRO A 7 -14.76 7.17 -2.72
C PRO A 7 -14.51 8.31 -1.72
N ALA A 8 -14.48 7.99 -0.43
CA ALA A 8 -14.02 8.92 0.57
C ALA A 8 -12.50 9.03 0.43
N GLU A 9 -12.04 10.20 0.02
CA GLU A 9 -10.67 10.67 0.21
C GLU A 9 -10.17 10.30 1.61
N THR A 10 -9.41 9.23 1.72
CA THR A 10 -8.57 9.02 2.90
C THR A 10 -7.34 8.24 2.45
N ARG A 11 -6.17 8.77 2.82
CA ARG A 11 -4.86 8.09 2.83
C ARG A 11 -4.87 6.89 3.79
N SER A 12 -5.87 6.03 3.69
CA SER A 12 -6.07 4.87 4.54
C SER A 12 -5.54 3.64 3.81
N CYS A 13 -4.76 2.82 4.50
CA CYS A 13 -4.35 1.52 4.00
C CYS A 13 -5.61 0.66 3.84
N ARG A 14 -5.99 0.37 2.60
CA ARG A 14 -7.16 -0.48 2.28
C ARG A 14 -6.69 -1.93 2.24
N ILE A 15 -7.35 -2.79 2.99
CA ILE A 15 -7.04 -4.22 3.04
C ILE A 15 -8.30 -5.00 2.70
N ALA A 16 -8.23 -5.83 1.67
CA ALA A 16 -9.30 -6.71 1.27
C ALA A 16 -9.01 -8.12 1.77
N MET A 17 -9.94 -8.68 2.55
CA MET A 17 -9.83 -10.04 3.07
C MET A 17 -10.85 -10.93 2.38
N ILE A 18 -10.38 -12.01 1.75
CA ILE A 18 -11.23 -12.96 1.03
C ILE A 18 -11.09 -14.33 1.68
N VAL A 19 -12.20 -14.89 2.13
CA VAL A 19 -12.25 -16.23 2.72
C VAL A 19 -12.71 -17.22 1.67
N VAL A 20 -11.87 -18.21 1.37
CA VAL A 20 -12.20 -19.29 0.44
C VAL A 20 -12.99 -20.38 1.18
N PRO A 21 -14.24 -20.69 0.76
CA PRO A 21 -15.01 -21.79 1.34
C PRO A 21 -14.46 -23.15 0.88
N ASP A 22 -14.67 -24.19 1.69
CA ASP A 22 -14.16 -25.55 1.45
C ASP A 22 -14.77 -26.25 0.21
N LYS A 23 -15.82 -25.69 -0.40
CA LYS A 23 -16.50 -26.30 -1.56
C LYS A 23 -15.64 -26.19 -2.84
N SER A 24 -15.34 -27.32 -3.46
CA SER A 24 -14.63 -27.43 -4.74
C SER A 24 -15.52 -26.86 -5.85
N GLY A 25 -15.09 -25.75 -6.46
CA GLY A 25 -15.80 -25.13 -7.58
C GLY A 25 -15.85 -23.60 -7.58
N GLN A 26 -15.42 -22.93 -6.50
CA GLN A 26 -15.39 -21.46 -6.44
C GLN A 26 -14.00 -20.85 -6.66
N THR A 27 -12.96 -21.65 -6.89
CA THR A 27 -11.58 -21.17 -7.10
C THR A 27 -11.47 -20.22 -8.30
N ASP A 28 -12.18 -20.51 -9.39
CA ASP A 28 -12.18 -19.65 -10.60
C ASP A 28 -12.94 -18.34 -10.38
N ILE A 29 -14.01 -18.36 -9.58
CA ILE A 29 -14.78 -17.17 -9.22
C ILE A 29 -13.93 -16.26 -8.33
N ILE A 30 -13.20 -16.85 -7.38
CA ILE A 30 -12.29 -16.14 -6.49
C ILE A 30 -11.13 -15.54 -7.28
N GLY A 31 -10.56 -16.27 -8.23
CA GLY A 31 -9.53 -15.76 -9.14
C GLY A 31 -10.01 -14.57 -10.00
N LYS A 32 -11.24 -14.63 -10.53
CA LYS A 32 -11.83 -13.48 -11.24
C LYS A 32 -12.13 -12.30 -10.32
N MET A 33 -12.49 -12.57 -9.06
CA MET A 33 -12.76 -11.54 -8.07
C MET A 33 -11.48 -10.83 -7.62
N THR A 34 -10.40 -11.57 -7.38
CA THR A 34 -9.08 -11.01 -7.05
C THR A 34 -8.49 -10.24 -8.23
N ASP A 35 -8.60 -10.71 -9.47
CA ASP A 35 -8.16 -9.96 -10.66
C ASP A 35 -8.93 -8.65 -10.81
N ARG A 36 -10.26 -8.66 -10.64
CA ARG A 36 -11.07 -7.43 -10.63
C ARG A 36 -10.65 -6.48 -9.51
N LEU A 37 -10.40 -6.99 -8.30
CA LEU A 37 -9.97 -6.17 -7.17
C LEU A 37 -8.60 -5.54 -7.44
N SER A 38 -7.66 -6.33 -7.96
CA SER A 38 -6.32 -5.86 -8.31
C SER A 38 -6.34 -4.78 -9.39
N ARG A 39 -7.29 -4.82 -10.32
CA ARG A 39 -7.45 -3.78 -11.36
C ARG A 39 -8.17 -2.53 -10.85
N THR A 40 -9.08 -2.70 -9.89
CA THR A 40 -9.94 -1.60 -9.38
C THR A 40 -9.25 -0.83 -8.26
N ALA A 41 -8.45 -1.50 -7.43
CA ALA A 41 -7.75 -0.92 -6.29
C ALA A 41 -6.32 -1.51 -6.19
N PRO A 42 -5.39 -1.09 -7.05
CA PRO A 42 -4.00 -1.60 -7.05
C PRO A 42 -3.20 -1.20 -5.80
N ASP A 43 -3.72 -0.27 -5.00
CA ASP A 43 -3.16 0.21 -3.73
C ASP A 43 -3.69 -0.56 -2.51
N ALA A 44 -4.65 -1.47 -2.70
CA ALA A 44 -5.23 -2.27 -1.63
C ALA A 44 -4.47 -3.59 -1.44
N GLY A 45 -4.10 -3.89 -0.20
CA GLY A 45 -3.48 -5.17 0.13
C GLY A 45 -4.51 -6.31 0.13
N ILE A 46 -4.23 -7.42 -0.54
CA ILE A 46 -5.17 -8.55 -0.65
C ILE A 46 -4.68 -9.73 0.20
N ILE A 47 -5.48 -10.10 1.20
CA ILE A 47 -5.23 -11.24 2.08
C ILE A 47 -6.23 -12.35 1.76
N LEU A 48 -5.72 -13.52 1.35
CA LEU A 48 -6.53 -14.68 1.04
C LEU A 48 -6.45 -15.72 2.16
N ILE A 49 -7.59 -16.06 2.75
CA ILE A 49 -7.70 -17.10 3.77
C ILE A 49 -8.16 -18.39 3.09
N VAL A 50 -7.30 -19.41 3.15
CA VAL A 50 -7.44 -20.65 2.39
C VAL A 50 -7.42 -21.86 3.33
N PRO A 51 -8.23 -22.90 3.09
CA PRO A 51 -8.08 -24.18 3.80
C PRO A 51 -6.71 -24.81 3.48
N ALA A 52 -5.98 -25.27 4.49
CA ALA A 52 -4.64 -25.89 4.35
C ALA A 52 -4.50 -26.91 3.20
N PRO A 53 -5.44 -27.84 2.95
CA PRO A 53 -5.28 -28.84 1.88
C PRO A 53 -5.34 -28.27 0.45
N ARG A 54 -5.79 -27.01 0.26
CA ARG A 54 -5.93 -26.38 -1.07
C ARG A 54 -5.03 -25.18 -1.29
N MET A 55 -4.08 -24.94 -0.38
CA MET A 55 -3.14 -23.84 -0.50
C MET A 55 -2.35 -23.89 -1.81
N ASP A 56 -1.85 -25.07 -2.20
CA ASP A 56 -0.99 -25.20 -3.38
C ASP A 56 -1.75 -25.04 -4.70
N GLU A 57 -3.00 -25.49 -4.76
CA GLU A 57 -3.88 -25.30 -5.93
C GLU A 57 -4.19 -23.81 -6.12
N ILE A 58 -4.55 -23.13 -5.03
CA ILE A 58 -4.96 -21.73 -5.08
C ILE A 58 -3.77 -20.80 -5.35
N ARG A 59 -2.59 -21.14 -4.83
CA ARG A 59 -1.34 -20.41 -5.12
C ARG A 59 -0.93 -20.50 -6.60
N LYS A 60 -1.24 -21.61 -7.28
CA LYS A 60 -0.99 -21.76 -8.72
C LYS A 60 -1.98 -20.96 -9.57
N VAL A 61 -3.22 -20.84 -9.13
CA VAL A 61 -4.32 -20.17 -9.86
C VAL A 61 -4.22 -18.65 -9.71
N ILE A 62 -3.89 -18.14 -8.52
CA ILE A 62 -3.93 -16.70 -8.24
C ILE A 62 -2.51 -16.12 -8.18
N LYS A 63 -1.84 -16.07 -9.34
CA LYS A 63 -0.45 -15.60 -9.44
C LYS A 63 -0.27 -14.09 -9.31
N PHE A 64 -1.33 -13.31 -9.45
CA PHE A 64 -1.23 -11.87 -9.61
C PHE A 64 -1.84 -11.17 -8.40
N ASN A 65 -0.98 -10.58 -7.57
CA ASN A 65 -1.32 -9.57 -6.56
C ASN A 65 -1.99 -10.04 -5.25
N ILE A 66 -1.61 -11.19 -4.71
CA ILE A 66 -1.94 -11.54 -3.31
C ILE A 66 -0.73 -11.27 -2.42
N ASP A 67 -0.90 -10.40 -1.43
CA ASP A 67 0.15 -10.06 -0.45
C ASP A 67 0.38 -11.19 0.55
N ALA A 68 -0.68 -11.90 0.95
CA ALA A 68 -0.58 -12.98 1.92
C ALA A 68 -1.61 -14.10 1.70
N TYR A 69 -1.14 -15.35 1.83
CA TYR A 69 -1.96 -16.56 1.89
C TYR A 69 -1.94 -17.12 3.31
N ILE A 70 -3.11 -17.25 3.94
CA ILE A 70 -3.22 -17.67 5.33
C ILE A 70 -4.07 -18.93 5.43
N ALA A 71 -3.48 -20.00 5.97
CA ALA A 71 -4.20 -21.23 6.26
C ALA A 71 -5.27 -21.02 7.33
N LYS A 72 -6.48 -21.55 7.13
CA LYS A 72 -7.56 -21.59 8.12
C LYS A 72 -7.21 -22.58 9.25
N ASN A 73 -6.48 -22.10 10.25
CA ASN A 73 -6.09 -22.81 11.47
C ASN A 73 -6.39 -21.93 12.71
N SER A 74 -6.34 -22.46 13.94
CA SER A 74 -6.49 -21.70 15.19
C SER A 74 -5.53 -20.50 15.28
N ASN A 75 -4.32 -20.63 14.70
CA ASN A 75 -3.31 -19.58 14.60
C ASN A 75 -3.52 -18.60 13.43
N ALA A 76 -4.60 -18.74 12.64
CA ALA A 76 -4.85 -17.87 11.48
C ALA A 76 -5.01 -16.40 11.89
N ILE A 77 -5.67 -16.13 13.02
CA ILE A 77 -5.92 -14.77 13.52
C ILE A 77 -4.60 -14.04 13.79
N LEU A 78 -3.64 -14.71 14.43
CA LEU A 78 -2.30 -14.13 14.70
C LEU A 78 -1.54 -13.87 13.41
N ARG A 79 -1.62 -14.78 12.43
CA ARG A 79 -0.99 -14.59 11.12
C ARG A 79 -1.62 -13.43 10.35
N ILE A 80 -2.95 -13.31 10.36
CA ILE A 80 -3.68 -12.21 9.73
C ILE A 80 -3.23 -10.89 10.37
N HIS A 81 -3.20 -10.81 11.69
CA HIS A 81 -2.80 -9.60 12.39
C HIS A 81 -1.37 -9.17 12.02
N ASN A 82 -0.43 -10.12 11.94
CA ASN A 82 0.96 -9.81 11.57
C ASN A 82 1.08 -9.32 10.12
N GLU A 83 0.39 -9.94 9.18
CA GLU A 83 0.39 -9.52 7.76
C GLU A 83 -0.28 -8.15 7.59
N VAL A 84 -1.41 -7.92 8.26
CA VAL A 84 -2.07 -6.61 8.30
C VAL A 84 -1.12 -5.54 8.84
N LYS A 85 -0.44 -5.81 9.96
CA LYS A 85 0.52 -4.86 10.56
C LYS A 85 1.67 -4.56 9.62
N LYS A 86 2.16 -5.56 8.88
CA LYS A 86 3.21 -5.39 7.87
C LYS A 86 2.75 -4.48 6.73
N LEU A 87 1.58 -4.74 6.14
CA LEU A 87 1.01 -3.93 5.06
C LEU A 87 0.79 -2.46 5.48
N VAL A 88 0.25 -2.25 6.69
CA VAL A 88 0.07 -0.90 7.24
C VAL A 88 1.41 -0.19 7.44
N SER A 89 2.44 -0.91 7.92
CA SER A 89 3.78 -0.37 8.11
C SER A 89 4.41 0.07 6.78
N GLU A 90 4.36 -0.79 5.76
CA GLU A 90 4.90 -0.48 4.42
C GLU A 90 4.20 0.73 3.79
N HIS A 91 2.87 0.81 3.91
CA HIS A 91 2.10 1.95 3.44
C HIS A 91 2.55 3.25 4.11
N ASN A 92 2.67 3.24 5.45
CA ASN A 92 3.10 4.42 6.21
C ASN A 92 4.52 4.84 5.85
N ILE A 93 5.47 3.90 5.73
CA ILE A 93 6.85 4.20 5.34
C ILE A 93 6.88 4.91 3.99
N ASN A 94 6.07 4.47 3.02
CA ASN A 94 6.02 5.10 1.71
C ASN A 94 5.45 6.54 1.79
N VAL A 95 4.41 6.76 2.60
CA VAL A 95 3.86 8.10 2.86
C VAL A 95 4.90 9.02 3.50
N PHE A 96 5.60 8.56 4.54
CA PHE A 96 6.64 9.35 5.20
C PHE A 96 7.83 9.63 4.28
N ARG A 97 8.21 8.68 3.42
CA ARG A 97 9.29 8.87 2.43
C ARG A 97 8.93 9.97 1.43
N LYS A 98 7.69 9.99 0.91
CA LYS A 98 7.21 11.06 0.02
C LYS A 98 7.22 12.43 0.72
N ARG A 99 6.74 12.48 1.96
CA ARG A 99 6.73 13.73 2.75
C ARG A 99 8.15 14.25 3.01
N ARG A 100 9.09 13.36 3.35
CA ARG A 100 10.50 13.70 3.56
C ARG A 100 11.13 14.30 2.30
N ASN A 101 10.92 13.68 1.14
CA ASN A 101 11.48 14.20 -0.11
C ASN A 101 10.95 15.60 -0.43
N LEU A 102 9.65 15.84 -0.22
CA LEU A 102 9.05 17.16 -0.41
C LEU A 102 9.67 18.20 0.53
N SER A 103 9.84 17.86 1.82
CA SER A 103 10.53 18.74 2.78
C SER A 103 11.97 19.05 2.37
N LEU A 104 12.71 18.07 1.82
CA LEU A 104 14.06 18.29 1.32
C LEU A 104 14.10 19.20 0.09
N TYR A 105 13.15 19.07 -0.84
CA TYR A 105 13.05 19.97 -1.99
C TYR A 105 12.77 21.41 -1.58
N VAL A 106 11.85 21.62 -0.62
CA VAL A 106 11.56 22.96 -0.08
C VAL A 106 12.78 23.56 0.59
N LEU A 107 13.50 22.77 1.41
CA LEU A 107 14.73 23.21 2.05
C LEU A 107 15.81 23.59 1.03
N ALA A 108 16.01 22.77 0.00
CA ALA A 108 16.96 23.05 -1.07
C ALA A 108 16.61 24.33 -1.82
N GLY A 109 15.32 24.55 -2.14
CA GLY A 109 14.85 25.78 -2.77
C GLY A 109 15.12 27.02 -1.91
N TYR A 110 14.90 26.92 -0.60
CA TYR A 110 15.20 28.01 0.34
C TYR A 110 16.70 28.36 0.38
N ILE A 111 17.58 27.35 0.41
CA ILE A 111 19.03 27.55 0.40
C ILE A 111 19.47 28.27 -0.88
N VAL A 112 18.98 27.83 -2.04
CA VAL A 112 19.30 28.44 -3.34
C VAL A 112 18.83 29.91 -3.37
N LEU A 113 17.61 30.17 -2.92
CA LEU A 113 17.05 31.52 -2.89
C LEU A 113 17.83 32.46 -1.96
N THR A 114 18.27 31.94 -0.82
CA THR A 114 19.11 32.67 0.13
C THR A 114 20.48 32.97 -0.48
N ALA A 115 21.13 31.99 -1.10
CA ALA A 115 22.42 32.16 -1.77
C ALA A 115 22.36 33.19 -2.90
N LEU A 116 21.31 33.14 -3.73
CA LEU A 116 21.07 34.14 -4.78
C LEU A 116 20.89 35.54 -4.21
N SER A 117 20.12 35.68 -3.12
CA SER A 117 19.91 36.97 -2.47
C SER A 117 21.21 37.55 -1.92
N VAL A 118 22.07 36.72 -1.32
CA VAL A 118 23.40 37.12 -0.84
C VAL A 118 24.30 37.52 -2.01
N LEU A 119 24.32 36.75 -3.10
CA LEU A 119 25.08 37.09 -4.31
C LEU A 119 24.65 38.44 -4.89
N ILE A 120 23.35 38.66 -5.03
CA ILE A 120 22.80 39.94 -5.52
C ILE A 120 23.22 41.08 -4.58
N ALA A 121 23.10 40.88 -3.26
CA ALA A 121 23.49 41.89 -2.29
C ALA A 121 24.98 42.23 -2.37
N TYR A 122 25.84 41.21 -2.53
CA TYR A 122 27.29 41.36 -2.69
C TYR A 122 27.65 42.21 -3.92
N PHE A 123 27.05 41.92 -5.08
CA PHE A 123 27.32 42.70 -6.30
C PHE A 123 26.68 44.09 -6.28
N ARG A 124 25.50 44.24 -5.67
CA ARG A 124 24.74 45.51 -5.67
C ARG A 124 25.27 46.50 -4.64
N PHE A 125 25.78 46.01 -3.50
CA PHE A 125 26.18 46.82 -2.35
C PHE A 125 27.55 46.37 -1.79
N PRO A 126 28.64 46.61 -2.53
CA PRO A 126 29.98 46.18 -2.12
C PRO A 126 30.54 46.91 -0.89
N GLY A 127 29.84 47.93 -0.36
CA GLY A 127 30.27 48.67 0.84
C GLY A 127 29.71 48.15 2.16
N TYR A 128 28.76 47.21 2.13
CA TYR A 128 28.13 46.60 3.31
C TYR A 128 28.62 45.18 3.59
N PHE A 129 29.40 44.60 2.68
CA PHE A 129 29.99 43.26 2.73
C PHE A 129 31.50 43.38 2.55
#